data_AF-Q5ZIT6-F1
#
_entry.id   AF-Q5ZIT6-F1
#
_cell.length_a   1.000
_cell.length_b   1.000
_cell.length_c   1.000
_cell.angle_alpha   90.00
_cell.angle_beta   90.00
_cell.angle_gamma   90.00
#
_symmetry.space_group_name_H-M   'P 1'
#
loop_
_entity.id
_entity.type
_entity.pdbx_description
1 polymer ?
#
loop_
_entity_poly.entity_id
_entity_poly.type
_entity_poly.pdbx_seq_one_letter_code
_entity_poly.pdbx_strand_id
1 'polypeptide(L)'
;MFVYFLYRQAEVFLKRGPQRIGSTYKKAVYTQYTSTLYDVIVEKPSWLGFLGPIIKGEVGDSIVIHLKNFASRNYTLHPHGVKYTKENEGKLESILCQNLTKALSSKIQLPKQIIF
;
A
#
# COMPACT_ATOMS: atom_id res chain seq x y z
N MET A 1 -36.43 18.08 12.78
CA MET A 1 -36.52 18.01 11.30
C MET A 1 -35.15 17.85 10.61
N PHE A 2 -34.08 18.54 11.05
CA PHE A 2 -32.74 18.44 10.42
C PHE A 2 -32.05 17.07 10.53
N VAL A 3 -32.16 16.37 11.66
CA VAL A 3 -31.50 15.05 11.87
C VAL A 3 -32.03 13.98 10.89
N TYR A 4 -33.33 13.98 10.61
CA TYR A 4 -33.95 13.06 9.64
C TYR A 4 -33.50 13.31 8.19
N PHE A 5 -33.23 14.57 7.84
CA PHE A 5 -32.79 14.93 6.49
C PHE A 5 -31.37 14.41 6.20
N LEU A 6 -30.44 14.55 7.16
CA LEU A 6 -29.09 14.00 7.05
C LEU A 6 -29.08 12.47 7.03
N TYR A 7 -29.96 11.83 7.81
CA TYR A 7 -30.08 10.37 7.82
C TYR A 7 -30.51 9.80 6.46
N ARG A 8 -31.44 10.48 5.77
CA ARG A 8 -31.90 10.11 4.42
C ARG A 8 -30.79 10.17 3.36
N GLN A 9 -29.87 11.12 3.49
CA GLN A 9 -28.74 11.25 2.56
C GLN A 9 -27.70 10.15 2.80
N ALA A 10 -27.41 9.79 4.05
CA ALA A 10 -26.46 8.73 4.39
C ALA A 10 -26.94 7.34 3.93
N GLU A 11 -28.26 7.09 3.92
CA GLU A 11 -28.84 5.85 3.41
C GLU A 11 -28.47 5.55 1.96
N VAL A 12 -28.16 6.56 1.14
CA VAL A 12 -27.73 6.42 -0.27
C VAL A 12 -26.35 5.77 -0.41
N PHE A 13 -25.53 5.79 0.64
CA PHE A 13 -24.20 5.18 0.62
C PHE A 13 -24.12 3.92 1.49
N LEU A 14 -24.79 3.92 2.65
CA LEU A 14 -24.56 2.89 3.67
C LEU A 14 -25.54 1.71 3.60
N LYS A 15 -26.76 1.94 3.11
CA LYS A 15 -27.83 0.92 3.13
C LYS A 15 -27.59 -0.18 2.10
N ARG A 16 -27.55 -1.43 2.56
CA ARG A 16 -27.46 -2.63 1.72
C ARG A 16 -28.83 -2.95 1.10
N GLY A 17 -28.82 -3.54 -0.09
CA GLY A 17 -30.02 -4.00 -0.79
C GLY A 17 -29.69 -4.92 -1.97
N PRO A 18 -30.70 -5.43 -2.71
CA PRO A 18 -30.49 -6.38 -3.81
C PRO A 18 -29.53 -5.88 -4.89
N GLN A 19 -29.51 -4.57 -5.13
CA GLN A 19 -28.63 -3.90 -6.10
C GLN A 19 -27.62 -2.96 -5.43
N ARG A 20 -27.45 -3.06 -4.10
CA ARG A 20 -26.63 -2.12 -3.32
C ARG A 20 -25.75 -2.89 -2.34
N ILE A 21 -24.44 -2.79 -2.52
CA ILE A 21 -23.43 -3.45 -1.68
C ILE A 21 -23.54 -3.00 -0.21
N GLY A 22 -23.85 -1.71 0.01
CA GLY A 22 -23.91 -1.10 1.34
C GLY A 22 -22.55 -0.53 1.76
N SER A 23 -22.30 -0.42 3.06
CA SER A 23 -21.10 0.25 3.59
C SER A 23 -19.81 -0.58 3.58
N THR A 24 -19.89 -1.89 3.32
CA THR A 24 -18.74 -2.82 3.49
C THR A 24 -18.21 -3.28 2.15
N TYR A 25 -16.94 -2.99 1.87
CA TYR A 25 -16.27 -3.33 0.62
C TYR A 25 -14.96 -4.08 0.88
N LYS A 26 -14.66 -5.07 0.03
CA LYS A 26 -13.36 -5.75 0.02
C LYS A 26 -12.30 -4.81 -0.58
N LYS A 27 -11.18 -4.62 0.13
CA LYS A 27 -10.06 -3.77 -0.29
C LYS A 27 -8.74 -4.53 -0.09
N ALA A 28 -7.76 -4.27 -0.95
CA ALA A 28 -6.37 -4.63 -0.70
C ALA A 28 -5.72 -3.47 0.07
N VAL A 29 -5.03 -3.77 1.17
CA VAL A 29 -4.47 -2.79 2.09
C VAL A 29 -3.02 -3.16 2.41
N TYR A 30 -2.14 -2.17 2.39
CA TYR A 30 -0.76 -2.31 2.83
C TYR A 30 -0.69 -2.37 4.35
N THR A 31 -0.05 -3.40 4.90
CA THR A 31 0.04 -3.65 6.34
C THR A 31 1.50 -3.79 6.73
N GLN A 32 1.93 -3.20 7.84
CA GLN A 32 3.32 -3.35 8.28
C GLN A 32 3.51 -4.63 9.09
N TYR A 33 4.60 -5.34 8.82
CA TYR A 33 5.05 -6.49 9.61
C TYR A 33 6.39 -6.19 10.28
N THR A 34 6.68 -6.93 11.36
CA THR A 34 7.93 -6.77 12.13
C THR A 34 9.13 -7.46 11.50
N SER A 35 8.89 -8.51 10.70
CA SER A 35 9.94 -9.39 10.16
C SER A 35 9.59 -9.87 8.75
N THR A 36 10.60 -10.33 8.02
CA THR A 36 10.53 -10.82 6.63
C THR A 36 9.76 -12.14 6.49
N LEU A 37 9.37 -12.74 7.62
CA LEU A 37 8.46 -13.88 7.66
C LEU A 37 6.99 -13.47 7.49
N TYR A 38 6.66 -12.19 7.73
CA TYR A 38 5.30 -11.64 7.65
C TYR A 38 4.32 -12.29 8.65
N ASP A 39 4.80 -12.66 9.84
CA ASP A 39 4.01 -13.36 10.85
C ASP A 39 3.32 -12.41 11.85
N VAL A 40 3.97 -11.31 12.20
CA VAL A 40 3.51 -10.39 13.25
C VAL A 40 3.26 -9.00 12.67
N ILE A 41 2.00 -8.56 12.74
CA ILE A 41 1.53 -7.25 12.27
C ILE A 41 1.91 -6.18 13.29
N VAL A 42 2.40 -5.04 12.81
CA VAL A 42 2.59 -3.83 13.60
C VAL A 42 1.26 -3.07 13.70
N GLU A 43 0.83 -2.77 14.92
CA GLU A 43 -0.41 -2.04 15.14
C GLU A 43 -0.34 -0.63 14.55
N LYS A 44 -1.35 -0.28 13.74
CA LYS A 44 -1.51 1.06 13.18
C LYS A 44 -2.37 1.94 14.08
N PRO A 45 -2.11 3.25 14.15
CA PRO A 45 -2.96 4.15 14.90
C PRO A 45 -4.39 4.14 14.35
N SER A 46 -5.38 4.25 15.24
CA SER A 46 -6.81 4.12 14.91
C SER A 46 -7.27 5.12 13.85
N TRP A 47 -6.73 6.34 13.87
CA TRP A 47 -7.05 7.41 12.94
C TRP A 47 -6.50 7.20 11.51
N LEU A 48 -5.56 6.28 11.30
CA LEU A 48 -4.99 6.02 9.96
C LEU A 48 -5.98 5.30 9.03
N GLY A 49 -7.00 4.65 9.60
CA GLY A 49 -8.05 4.00 8.82
C GLY A 49 -7.51 2.91 7.90
N PHE A 50 -7.86 2.95 6.61
CA PHE A 50 -7.42 1.96 5.62
C PHE A 50 -6.11 2.32 4.91
N LEU A 51 -5.48 3.46 5.26
CA LEU A 51 -4.21 3.86 4.66
C LEU A 51 -3.09 2.89 5.10
N GLY A 52 -2.10 2.71 4.22
CA GLY A 52 -0.90 1.95 4.54
C GLY A 52 -0.07 2.59 5.66
N PRO A 53 0.92 1.87 6.21
CA PRO A 53 1.79 2.38 7.25
C PRO A 53 2.60 3.60 6.79
N ILE A 54 2.99 4.42 7.76
CA ILE A 54 3.73 5.66 7.50
C ILE A 54 5.22 5.33 7.34
N ILE A 55 5.75 5.61 6.16
CA ILE A 55 7.18 5.50 5.87
C ILE A 55 7.84 6.85 6.16
N LYS A 56 8.91 6.86 6.95
CA LYS A 56 9.68 8.07 7.28
C LYS A 56 11.17 7.82 6.99
N GLY A 57 11.83 8.83 6.46
CA GLY A 57 13.26 8.88 6.25
C GLY A 57 13.73 10.32 6.28
N GLU A 58 15.02 10.51 6.54
CA GLU A 58 15.69 11.81 6.51
C GLU A 58 16.42 12.01 5.17
N VAL A 59 16.88 13.24 4.91
CA VAL A 59 17.66 13.52 3.70
C VAL A 59 18.98 12.74 3.78
N GLY A 60 19.24 11.93 2.76
CA GLY A 60 20.40 11.03 2.71
C GLY A 60 20.10 9.60 3.15
N ASP A 61 18.95 9.34 3.78
CA ASP A 61 18.54 7.98 4.11
C ASP A 61 18.24 7.15 2.86
N SER A 62 18.62 5.88 2.92
CA SER A 62 18.16 4.86 1.98
C SER A 62 17.05 4.04 2.62
N ILE A 63 15.90 4.00 1.95
CA ILE A 63 14.73 3.25 2.41
C ILE A 63 14.64 1.96 1.58
N VAL A 64 14.56 0.81 2.25
CA VAL A 64 14.31 -0.47 1.58
C VAL A 64 12.99 -1.03 2.09
N ILE A 65 12.15 -1.34 1.11
CA ILE A 65 10.82 -1.86 1.32
C ILE A 65 10.83 -3.32 0.91
N HIS A 66 10.54 -4.21 1.86
CA HIS A 66 10.30 -5.62 1.58
C HIS A 66 8.80 -5.83 1.42
N LEU A 67 8.34 -5.98 0.18
CA LEU A 67 6.93 -6.13 -0.13
C LEU A 67 6.61 -7.57 -0.50
N LYS A 68 5.59 -8.15 0.12
CA LYS A 68 5.01 -9.43 -0.28
C LYS A 68 3.51 -9.28 -0.56
N ASN A 69 3.12 -9.64 -1.78
CA ASN A 69 1.73 -9.55 -2.20
C ASN A 69 0.94 -10.79 -1.78
N PHE A 70 0.09 -10.64 -0.76
CA PHE A 70 -0.86 -11.67 -0.32
C PHE A 70 -2.25 -11.55 -1.00
N ALA A 71 -2.45 -10.56 -1.87
CA ALA A 71 -3.72 -10.38 -2.56
C ALA A 71 -3.84 -11.32 -3.76
N SER A 72 -5.08 -11.50 -4.23
CA SER A 72 -5.38 -12.36 -5.38
C SER A 72 -5.00 -11.74 -6.75
N ARG A 73 -4.53 -10.50 -6.77
CA ARG A 73 -4.16 -9.75 -7.98
C ARG A 73 -2.77 -9.17 -7.80
N ASN A 74 -2.07 -8.96 -8.90
CA ASN A 74 -0.74 -8.34 -8.87
C ASN A 74 -0.86 -6.86 -8.47
N TYR A 75 -0.12 -6.48 -7.43
CA TYR A 75 0.02 -5.10 -6.97
C TYR A 75 1.49 -4.69 -6.92
N THR A 76 1.73 -3.40 -7.06
CA THR A 76 3.07 -2.80 -7.06
C THR A 76 3.07 -1.56 -6.18
N LEU A 77 4.27 -1.11 -5.79
CA LEU A 77 4.48 0.10 -5.01
C LEU A 77 5.29 1.10 -5.85
N HIS A 78 4.71 2.26 -6.13
CA HIS A 78 5.36 3.35 -6.83
C HIS A 78 5.62 4.50 -5.84
N PRO A 79 6.88 4.75 -5.44
CA PRO A 79 7.17 5.76 -4.44
C PRO A 79 7.16 7.17 -5.06
N HIS A 80 6.70 8.16 -4.29
CA HIS A 80 6.73 9.57 -4.66
C HIS A 80 7.66 10.34 -3.72
N GLY A 81 8.32 11.39 -4.24
CA GLY A 81 9.16 12.29 -3.42
C GLY A 81 10.51 11.71 -2.99
N VAL A 82 10.95 10.59 -3.58
CA VAL A 82 12.25 9.96 -3.33
C VAL A 82 12.93 9.62 -4.65
N LYS A 83 14.27 9.53 -4.62
CA LYS A 83 15.05 9.07 -5.78
C LYS A 83 15.10 7.54 -5.79
N TYR A 84 14.78 6.94 -6.92
CA TYR A 84 14.83 5.49 -7.14
C TYR A 84 15.40 5.18 -8.53
N THR A 85 15.95 3.99 -8.71
CA THR A 85 16.38 3.47 -10.02
C THR A 85 15.17 2.98 -10.81
N LYS A 86 15.30 2.81 -12.13
CA LYS A 86 14.21 2.27 -12.97
C LYS A 86 13.73 0.90 -12.51
N GLU A 87 14.62 0.11 -11.91
CA GLU A 87 14.28 -1.19 -11.34
C GLU A 87 13.34 -1.08 -10.13
N ASN A 88 13.48 -0.01 -9.36
CA ASN A 88 12.75 0.29 -8.14
C ASN A 88 11.54 1.22 -8.37
N GLU A 89 11.16 1.48 -9.62
CA GLU A 89 10.04 2.37 -9.95
C GLU A 89 8.68 1.72 -9.62
N GLY A 90 8.53 0.41 -9.78
CA GLY A 90 7.25 -0.27 -9.49
C GLY A 90 6.10 0.09 -10.43
N LYS A 91 6.38 0.64 -11.63
CA LYS A 91 5.39 0.80 -12.71
C LYS A 91 5.39 -0.41 -13.64
N LEU A 92 4.25 -0.69 -14.26
CA LEU A 92 4.14 -1.78 -15.24
C LEU A 92 5.11 -1.63 -16.42
N GLU A 93 5.29 -0.41 -16.93
CA GLU A 93 6.27 -0.08 -17.98
C GLU A 93 7.71 -0.49 -17.60
N SER A 94 8.11 -0.24 -16.35
CA SER A 94 9.44 -0.63 -15.87
C SER A 94 9.56 -2.14 -15.66
N ILE A 95 8.49 -2.81 -15.20
CA ILE A 95 8.45 -4.27 -15.01
C ILE A 95 8.57 -5.00 -16.36
N LEU A 96 7.93 -4.47 -17.41
CA LEU A 96 8.06 -5.01 -18.77
C LEU A 96 9.47 -4.79 -19.35
N CYS A 97 10.06 -3.61 -19.12
CA CYS A 97 11.45 -3.31 -19.52
C CYS A 97 12.50 -4.18 -18.80
N GLN A 98 12.26 -4.61 -17.55
CA GLN A 98 13.19 -5.46 -16.78
C GLN A 98 13.29 -6.89 -17.34
N ASN A 99 12.21 -7.43 -17.91
CA ASN A 99 12.27 -8.73 -18.59
C ASN A 99 13.18 -8.70 -19.84
N LEU A 100 13.49 -7.50 -20.36
CA LEU A 100 14.42 -7.28 -21.47
C LEU A 100 15.84 -6.89 -21.03
N THR A 101 16.06 -6.52 -19.76
CA THR A 101 17.32 -5.91 -19.28
C THR A 101 17.98 -6.63 -18.09
N LYS A 102 17.59 -7.87 -17.79
CA LYS A 102 18.11 -8.70 -16.67
C LYS A 102 19.62 -9.08 -16.72
N ALA A 103 20.44 -8.33 -17.43
CA ALA A 103 21.88 -8.33 -17.27
C ALA A 103 22.31 -6.89 -16.90
N LEU A 104 22.52 -6.63 -15.60
CA LEU A 104 23.49 -5.71 -14.99
C LEU A 104 22.96 -5.07 -13.68
N SER A 105 23.51 -5.54 -12.54
CA SER A 105 24.06 -4.74 -11.40
C SER A 105 23.17 -3.71 -10.67
N SER A 106 23.17 -3.50 -9.34
CA SER A 106 23.74 -4.11 -8.13
C SER A 106 23.20 -3.33 -6.89
N LYS A 107 23.44 -3.91 -5.71
CA LYS A 107 23.18 -3.49 -4.31
C LYS A 107 23.09 -1.98 -3.97
N ILE A 108 22.28 -1.65 -2.95
CA ILE A 108 22.53 -0.52 -2.02
C ILE A 108 22.21 -0.96 -0.57
N GLN A 109 23.07 -0.55 0.37
CA GLN A 109 23.28 -1.09 1.74
C GLN A 109 23.46 0.16 2.66
N LEU A 110 22.82 0.38 3.82
CA LEU A 110 21.97 -0.40 4.74
C LEU A 110 20.69 0.41 5.08
N PRO A 111 19.50 -0.19 5.17
CA PRO A 111 18.27 0.59 5.23
C PRO A 111 17.48 0.47 6.55
N LYS A 112 16.68 1.50 6.85
CA LYS A 112 15.45 1.32 7.63
C LYS A 112 14.56 0.37 6.81
N GLN A 113 14.49 -0.90 7.23
CA GLN A 113 13.67 -1.91 6.57
C GLN A 113 12.21 -1.71 6.96
N ILE A 114 11.33 -1.60 5.97
CA ILE A 114 9.88 -1.57 6.20
C ILE A 114 9.26 -2.72 5.41
N ILE A 115 8.54 -3.58 6.12
CA ILE A 115 8.07 -4.86 5.61
C ILE A 115 6.55 -4.78 5.46
N PHE A 116 6.04 -5.13 4.28
CA PHE A 116 4.65 -4.99 3.85
C PHE A 116 4.04 -6.30 3.36
#